data_AF-A0A6A7A8J8-F1
#
_entry.id   AF-A0A6A7A8J8-F1
#
_cell.length_a   1.000
_cell.length_b   1.000
_cell.length_c   1.000
_cell.angle_alpha   90.00
_cell.angle_beta   90.00
_cell.angle_gamma   90.00
#
_symmetry.space_group_name_H-M   'P 1'
#
loop_
_entity.id
_entity.type
_entity.pdbx_description
1 polymer ?
#
loop_
_entity_poly.entity_id
_entity_poly.type
_entity_poly.pdbx_seq_one_letter_code
_entity_poly.pdbx_strand_id
1 'polypeptide(L)'
;MRVWALPEVAANAASTLARSLAQYPVLEGLVSHLQPDDLVTLTTICQAVHTQIRMHEPQAKANLLSKTLCPGTGLVRRLLAHCPCKTRGWHRFLGCGSEGYDIASKPCVGCGINTCDECRIHIIYQVFMQEHGLDKHRWWAGFFLNNPTPFAIYPPKGGDNASWYLPPNLSKSHHDQGRIHIPLHIDSIADPEPIDRLLDVDLGRSHVVPAGRTEMPFEGHNLVLSFNLISQTRKEFLCLPCFEQHCTQGFQPCSCTFRKRFLERWLCTTCHNEESASNHRLLERFDIDEGDHIHSRSCRCGCATTPTDDYMTICNWCQGRVEHPRDHDEESDDEIGEEEEEASDDDDDDDDNEDENAAPMPEGLAPNHLALGENTDGTLTAFFNRKRISGERLCYALISQYAANHGADLGCSCCVCPGRGTELDHGHGDDEDNASEDDDDNVGESGCNQGDGDIVGDYGDYSDYGVGDGYDIEVDFDG
;
A
#
# COMPACT_ATOMS: atom_id res chain seq x y z
N MET A 1 -12.68 26.57 16.52
CA MET A 1 -14.12 26.27 16.44
C MET A 1 -14.71 27.11 15.30
N ARG A 2 -14.94 26.53 14.11
CA ARG A 2 -15.68 27.23 13.04
C ARG A 2 -17.16 27.09 13.36
N VAL A 3 -17.82 28.19 13.71
CA VAL A 3 -19.28 28.23 13.86
C VAL A 3 -19.86 28.10 12.45
N TRP A 4 -20.39 26.93 12.13
CA TRP A 4 -21.10 26.70 10.88
C TRP A 4 -22.40 27.52 10.92
N ALA A 5 -22.53 28.52 10.04
CA ALA A 5 -23.78 29.22 9.85
C ALA A 5 -24.75 28.27 9.11
N LEU A 6 -25.89 27.98 9.74
CA LEU A 6 -26.98 27.27 9.08
C LEU A 6 -27.37 28.02 7.80
N PRO A 7 -27.53 27.34 6.64
CA PRO A 7 -28.07 27.99 5.45
C PRO A 7 -29.45 28.60 5.77
N GLU A 8 -29.76 29.75 5.18
CA GLU A 8 -31.05 30.42 5.37
C GLU A 8 -32.20 29.43 5.12
N VAL A 9 -33.08 29.30 6.11
CA VAL A 9 -34.17 28.31 6.24
C VAL A 9 -35.19 28.35 5.07
N ALA A 10 -35.09 29.32 4.18
CA ALA A 10 -36.08 29.61 3.14
C ALA A 10 -36.24 28.51 2.07
N ALA A 11 -35.29 27.59 1.88
CA ALA A 11 -35.37 26.56 0.83
C ALA A 11 -36.02 25.22 1.26
N ASN A 12 -36.07 24.90 2.56
CA ASN A 12 -36.48 23.57 3.02
C ASN A 12 -37.97 23.44 3.39
N ALA A 13 -38.67 24.55 3.62
CA ALA A 13 -40.11 24.54 3.95
C ALA A 13 -41.00 24.00 2.81
N ALA A 14 -40.48 23.97 1.58
CA ALA A 14 -41.16 23.40 0.42
C ALA A 14 -41.03 21.87 0.31
N SER A 15 -40.14 21.25 1.09
CA SER A 15 -39.98 19.79 1.12
C SER A 15 -41.25 19.11 1.62
N THR A 16 -41.77 18.15 0.84
CA THR A 16 -42.93 17.34 1.23
C THR A 16 -42.68 16.60 2.53
N LEU A 17 -41.44 16.16 2.79
CA LEU A 17 -41.03 15.56 4.06
C LEU A 17 -41.09 16.55 5.22
N ALA A 18 -40.56 17.75 5.06
CA ALA A 18 -40.64 18.77 6.11
C ALA A 18 -42.11 19.10 6.46
N ARG A 19 -42.97 19.16 5.43
CA ARG A 19 -44.42 19.34 5.62
C ARG A 19 -45.10 18.16 6.29
N SER A 20 -44.76 16.93 5.93
CA SER A 20 -45.34 15.72 6.53
C SER A 20 -44.88 15.49 7.98
N LEU A 21 -43.62 15.83 8.29
CA LEU A 21 -43.08 15.76 9.65
C LEU A 21 -43.73 16.81 10.56
N ALA A 22 -43.93 18.02 10.05
CA ALA A 22 -44.61 19.10 10.77
C ALA A 22 -46.11 18.86 11.02
N GLN A 23 -46.74 17.89 10.33
CA GLN A 23 -48.15 17.54 10.58
C GLN A 23 -48.36 16.78 11.89
N TYR A 24 -47.32 16.15 12.43
CA TYR A 24 -47.39 15.34 13.63
C TYR A 24 -46.29 15.73 14.61
N PRO A 25 -46.60 16.45 15.72
CA PRO A 25 -45.61 16.90 16.70
C PRO A 25 -44.71 15.79 17.25
N VAL A 26 -45.20 14.54 17.29
CA VAL A 26 -44.40 13.37 17.68
C VAL A 26 -43.31 13.04 16.66
N LEU A 27 -43.59 13.20 15.36
CA LEU A 27 -42.61 12.98 14.29
C LEU A 27 -41.60 14.11 14.22
N GLU A 28 -42.02 15.36 14.44
CA GLU A 28 -41.12 16.50 14.58
C GLU A 28 -40.16 16.30 15.77
N GLY A 29 -40.69 15.88 16.93
CA GLY A 29 -39.88 15.52 18.09
C GLY A 29 -38.89 14.40 17.79
N LEU A 30 -39.34 13.28 17.21
CA LEU A 30 -38.46 12.16 16.83
C LEU A 30 -37.36 12.61 15.87
N VAL A 31 -37.71 13.36 14.81
CA VAL A 31 -36.74 13.82 13.81
C VAL A 31 -35.76 14.85 14.36
N SER A 32 -36.19 15.71 15.30
CA SER A 32 -35.30 16.67 15.97
C SER A 32 -34.21 16.03 16.81
N HIS A 33 -34.37 14.75 17.17
CA HIS A 33 -33.40 13.96 17.92
C HIS A 33 -32.56 13.01 17.05
N LEU A 34 -32.89 12.86 15.76
CA LEU A 34 -32.11 12.01 14.86
C LEU A 34 -30.73 12.62 14.64
N GLN A 35 -29.71 11.85 14.97
CA GLN A 35 -28.35 12.13 14.57
C GLN A 35 -28.20 11.87 13.06
N PRO A 36 -27.15 12.42 12.44
CA PRO A 36 -26.81 12.10 11.06
C PRO A 36 -26.76 10.58 10.79
N ASP A 37 -26.26 9.79 11.74
CA ASP A 37 -26.16 8.32 11.63
C ASP A 37 -27.54 7.65 11.59
N ASP A 38 -28.49 8.14 12.40
CA ASP A 38 -29.87 7.67 12.40
C ASP A 38 -30.54 7.99 11.06
N LEU A 39 -30.29 9.19 10.52
CA LEU A 39 -30.81 9.61 9.22
C LEU A 39 -30.25 8.75 8.08
N VAL A 40 -28.96 8.39 8.12
CA VAL A 40 -28.39 7.47 7.12
C VAL A 40 -29.04 6.11 7.21
N THR A 41 -29.12 5.53 8.41
CA THR A 41 -29.79 4.24 8.63
C THR A 41 -31.23 4.27 8.11
N LEU A 42 -32.00 5.33 8.44
CA LEU A 42 -33.36 5.52 7.96
C LEU A 42 -33.44 5.62 6.43
N THR A 43 -32.49 6.30 5.78
CA THR A 43 -32.45 6.35 4.31
C THR A 43 -32.14 5.00 3.67
N THR A 44 -31.39 4.13 4.35
CA THR A 44 -31.08 2.78 3.86
C THR A 44 -32.30 1.86 3.95
N ILE A 45 -33.06 1.94 5.05
CA ILE A 45 -34.20 1.02 5.31
C ILE A 45 -35.55 1.56 4.81
N CYS A 46 -35.67 2.87 4.53
CA CYS A 46 -36.92 3.50 4.12
C CYS A 46 -36.79 4.29 2.81
N GLN A 47 -37.34 3.73 1.72
CA GLN A 47 -37.27 4.36 0.40
C GLN A 47 -37.98 5.72 0.31
N ALA A 48 -39.00 5.97 1.14
CA ALA A 48 -39.64 7.28 1.22
C ALA A 48 -38.67 8.33 1.78
N VAL A 49 -37.97 8.03 2.88
CA VAL A 49 -36.96 8.92 3.47
C VAL A 49 -35.79 9.10 2.50
N HIS A 50 -35.31 8.02 1.86
CA HIS A 50 -34.29 8.07 0.81
C HIS A 50 -34.64 9.08 -0.30
N THR A 51 -35.86 8.99 -0.83
CA THR A 51 -36.34 9.84 -1.92
C THR A 51 -36.48 11.29 -1.46
N GLN A 52 -36.99 11.52 -0.25
CA GLN A 52 -37.23 12.86 0.30
C GLN A 52 -35.95 13.61 0.71
N ILE A 53 -34.97 12.90 1.27
CA ILE A 53 -33.64 13.45 1.55
C ILE A 53 -32.82 13.60 0.25
N ARG A 54 -33.33 13.04 -0.86
CA ARG A 54 -32.70 13.06 -2.19
C ARG A 54 -31.36 12.35 -2.18
N MET A 55 -31.28 11.18 -1.53
CA MET A 55 -30.04 10.39 -1.44
C MET A 55 -29.50 9.89 -2.78
N HIS A 56 -30.30 9.96 -3.86
CA HIS A 56 -29.85 9.75 -5.23
C HIS A 56 -29.03 10.93 -5.79
N GLU A 57 -29.19 12.14 -5.23
CA GLU A 57 -28.37 13.30 -5.56
C GLU A 57 -27.04 13.23 -4.79
N PRO A 58 -25.88 13.20 -5.48
CA PRO A 58 -24.58 13.09 -4.82
C PRO A 58 -24.33 14.17 -3.75
N GLN A 59 -24.81 15.39 -3.98
CA GLN A 59 -24.61 16.50 -3.05
C GLN A 59 -25.43 16.36 -1.75
N ALA A 60 -26.68 15.92 -1.84
CA ALA A 60 -27.51 15.70 -0.66
C ALA A 60 -26.98 14.52 0.16
N LYS A 61 -26.58 13.44 -0.52
CA LYS A 61 -25.90 12.29 0.07
C LYS A 61 -24.60 12.71 0.80
N ALA A 62 -23.72 13.47 0.14
CA ALA A 62 -22.49 13.97 0.76
C ALA A 62 -22.75 14.91 1.94
N ASN A 63 -23.77 15.78 1.87
CA ASN A 63 -24.13 16.68 2.97
C ASN A 63 -24.63 15.93 4.22
N LEU A 64 -25.29 14.79 4.04
CA LEU A 64 -25.70 13.94 5.16
C LEU A 64 -24.50 13.15 5.70
N LEU A 65 -23.77 12.46 4.82
CA LEU A 65 -22.65 11.59 5.20
C LEU A 65 -21.41 12.33 5.72
N SER A 66 -21.27 13.62 5.42
CA SER A 66 -20.22 14.46 6.02
C SER A 66 -20.47 14.79 7.50
N LYS A 67 -21.70 14.57 7.98
CA LYS A 67 -22.09 14.81 9.37
C LYS A 67 -22.16 13.53 10.19
N THR A 68 -22.09 12.37 9.56
CA THR A 68 -22.04 11.07 10.26
C THR A 68 -20.69 10.85 10.89
N LEU A 69 -20.63 9.92 11.84
CA LEU A 69 -19.35 9.38 12.28
C LEU A 69 -18.70 8.58 11.14
N CYS A 70 -17.42 8.27 11.31
CA CYS A 70 -16.73 7.40 10.37
C CYS A 70 -17.34 5.99 10.41
N PRO A 71 -17.67 5.35 9.28
CA PRO A 71 -18.31 4.04 9.31
C PRO A 71 -17.38 2.86 9.69
N GLY A 72 -16.11 3.12 10.02
CA GLY A 72 -15.14 2.07 10.38
C GLY A 72 -14.68 1.18 9.21
N THR A 73 -15.18 1.39 7.99
CA THR A 73 -14.94 0.50 6.84
C THR A 73 -13.46 0.34 6.50
N GLY A 74 -12.65 1.39 6.61
CA GLY A 74 -11.21 1.32 6.34
C GLY A 74 -10.48 0.41 7.33
N LEU A 75 -10.83 0.51 8.62
CA LEU A 75 -10.29 -0.35 9.67
C LEU A 75 -10.66 -1.82 9.45
N VAL A 76 -11.94 -2.11 9.15
CA VAL A 76 -12.43 -3.46 8.86
C VAL A 76 -11.71 -4.05 7.64
N ARG A 77 -11.57 -3.30 6.55
CA ARG A 77 -10.86 -3.77 5.35
C ARG A 77 -9.41 -4.14 5.63
N ARG A 78 -8.69 -3.31 6.37
CA ARG A 78 -7.30 -3.62 6.75
C ARG A 78 -7.23 -4.84 7.67
N LEU A 79 -8.16 -4.96 8.61
CA LEU A 79 -8.28 -6.15 9.45
C LEU A 79 -8.45 -7.44 8.65
N LEU A 80 -9.20 -7.39 7.56
CA LEU A 80 -9.42 -8.53 6.68
C LEU A 80 -8.22 -8.80 5.76
N ALA A 81 -7.50 -7.76 5.33
CA ALA A 81 -6.35 -7.87 4.44
C ALA A 81 -5.08 -8.34 5.17
N HIS A 82 -4.93 -7.99 6.45
CA HIS A 82 -3.69 -8.19 7.17
C HIS A 82 -3.74 -9.45 8.02
N CYS A 83 -2.88 -10.45 7.72
CA CYS A 83 -2.83 -11.66 8.52
C CYS A 83 -2.30 -11.38 9.93
N PRO A 84 -3.06 -11.71 11.01
CA PRO A 84 -2.58 -11.60 12.38
C PRO A 84 -1.33 -12.46 12.65
N CYS A 85 -1.15 -13.53 11.87
CA CYS A 85 -0.01 -14.44 11.97
C CYS A 85 1.35 -13.75 11.77
N LYS A 86 1.46 -12.89 10.75
CA LYS A 86 2.72 -12.22 10.39
C LYS A 86 3.17 -11.19 11.41
N THR A 87 2.29 -10.86 12.35
CA THR A 87 2.49 -9.85 13.40
C THR A 87 2.13 -10.40 14.78
N ARG A 88 2.22 -11.72 14.94
CA ARG A 88 2.04 -12.37 16.24
C ARG A 88 3.09 -11.84 17.22
N GLY A 89 2.66 -11.51 18.44
CA GLY A 89 3.52 -10.90 19.46
C GLY A 89 3.63 -9.37 19.38
N TRP A 90 3.06 -8.76 18.33
CA TRP A 90 2.97 -7.30 18.24
C TRP A 90 1.71 -6.78 18.93
N HIS A 91 1.86 -5.67 19.63
CA HIS A 91 0.74 -4.88 20.13
C HIS A 91 0.13 -4.09 19.00
N ARG A 92 -1.16 -4.30 18.77
CA ARG A 92 -1.95 -3.58 17.78
C ARG A 92 -2.60 -2.36 18.43
N PHE A 93 -2.35 -1.18 17.88
CA PHE A 93 -3.03 0.06 18.29
C PHE A 93 -3.78 0.60 17.08
N LEU A 94 -5.06 0.25 17.01
CA LEU A 94 -5.96 0.73 15.96
C LEU A 94 -7.29 1.04 16.62
N GLY A 95 -7.87 2.19 16.28
CA GLY A 95 -9.18 2.59 16.79
C GLY A 95 -9.89 3.46 15.77
N CYS A 96 -11.16 3.20 15.50
CA CYS A 96 -11.92 4.08 14.62
C CYS A 96 -12.44 5.30 15.40
N GLY A 97 -12.53 6.47 14.76
CA GLY A 97 -13.22 7.62 15.36
C GLY A 97 -14.67 7.32 15.77
N SER A 98 -15.34 6.32 15.18
CA SER A 98 -16.68 5.88 15.62
C SER A 98 -16.70 5.15 16.95
N GLU A 99 -15.56 4.61 17.39
CA GLU A 99 -15.43 3.91 18.67
C GLU A 99 -15.11 4.90 19.81
N GLY A 100 -15.21 6.21 19.55
CA GLY A 100 -14.99 7.27 20.54
C GLY A 100 -13.53 7.71 20.68
N TYR A 101 -12.63 7.23 19.82
CA TYR A 101 -11.24 7.70 19.79
C TYR A 101 -11.15 9.14 19.28
N ASP A 102 -10.27 9.94 19.89
CA ASP A 102 -9.98 11.32 19.50
C ASP A 102 -9.11 11.36 18.23
N ILE A 103 -9.76 11.13 17.08
CA ILE A 103 -9.13 11.05 15.75
C ILE A 103 -9.79 12.03 14.81
N ALA A 104 -8.97 12.77 14.06
CA ALA A 104 -9.45 13.71 13.06
C ALA A 104 -10.33 12.99 12.01
N SER A 105 -11.48 13.57 11.68
CA SER A 105 -12.37 13.05 10.64
C SER A 105 -12.71 14.14 9.64
N LYS A 106 -12.73 13.78 8.35
CA LYS A 106 -13.13 14.67 7.26
C LYS A 106 -13.93 13.91 6.21
N PRO A 107 -14.79 14.60 5.42
CA PRO A 107 -15.46 13.99 4.28
C PRO A 107 -14.45 13.49 3.24
N CYS A 108 -14.66 12.28 2.74
CA CYS A 108 -13.91 11.71 1.63
C CYS A 108 -14.06 12.59 0.38
N VAL A 109 -12.96 12.92 -0.28
CA VAL A 109 -12.98 13.76 -1.51
C VAL A 109 -13.68 13.09 -2.69
N GLY A 110 -13.76 11.76 -2.70
CA GLY A 110 -14.44 10.98 -3.75
C GLY A 110 -15.94 10.85 -3.51
N CYS A 111 -16.33 10.25 -2.39
CA CYS A 111 -17.74 9.90 -2.12
C CYS A 111 -18.45 10.78 -1.07
N GLY A 112 -17.75 11.70 -0.41
CA GLY A 112 -18.30 12.58 0.63
C GLY A 112 -18.53 11.92 2.00
N ILE A 113 -18.29 10.62 2.15
CA ILE A 113 -18.44 9.91 3.43
C ILE A 113 -17.43 10.43 4.45
N ASN A 114 -17.89 10.82 5.64
CA ASN A 114 -16.99 11.20 6.72
C ASN A 114 -16.08 10.01 7.07
N THR A 115 -14.78 10.24 7.04
CA THR A 115 -13.77 9.20 7.21
C THR A 115 -12.77 9.70 8.25
N CYS A 116 -12.47 8.91 9.28
CA CYS A 116 -11.43 9.26 10.25
C CYS A 116 -10.03 9.02 9.69
N ASP A 117 -9.00 9.62 10.30
CA ASP A 117 -7.61 9.48 9.87
C ASP A 117 -7.20 8.00 9.86
N GLU A 118 -7.66 7.22 10.83
CA GLU A 118 -7.44 5.77 10.79
C GLU A 118 -8.13 5.11 9.57
N CYS A 119 -9.32 5.52 9.14
CA CYS A 119 -10.06 4.84 8.05
C CYS A 119 -9.81 5.39 6.64
N ARG A 120 -9.04 6.46 6.47
CA ARG A 120 -8.62 6.94 5.14
C ARG A 120 -7.44 6.13 4.62
N ILE A 121 -7.10 6.33 3.36
CA ILE A 121 -5.88 5.80 2.78
C ILE A 121 -4.67 6.57 3.33
N HIS A 122 -3.65 5.81 3.74
CA HIS A 122 -2.29 6.24 4.04
C HIS A 122 -1.34 5.44 3.17
N ILE A 123 -0.17 6.00 2.88
CA ILE A 123 0.88 5.27 2.16
C ILE A 123 1.54 4.28 3.09
N ILE A 124 1.80 4.68 4.34
CA ILE A 124 2.34 3.80 5.36
C ILE A 124 1.44 3.86 6.59
N TYR A 125 0.76 2.75 6.85
CA TYR A 125 -0.03 2.55 8.05
C TYR A 125 0.80 1.92 9.14
N GLN A 126 1.31 2.73 10.05
CA GLN A 126 1.88 2.23 11.30
C GLN A 126 0.77 1.77 12.25
N VAL A 127 0.74 0.47 12.59
CA VAL A 127 -0.37 -0.13 13.36
C VAL A 127 0.08 -1.12 14.43
N PHE A 128 1.36 -1.49 14.41
CA PHE A 128 1.95 -2.46 15.31
C PHE A 128 3.16 -1.90 16.03
N MET A 129 3.30 -2.32 17.28
CA MET A 129 4.44 -2.02 18.13
C MET A 129 4.89 -3.30 18.81
N GLN A 130 6.19 -3.52 18.87
CA GLN A 130 6.78 -4.56 19.70
C GLN A 130 7.69 -3.89 20.72
N GLU A 131 7.44 -4.18 22.00
CA GLU A 131 8.35 -3.76 23.06
C GLU A 131 9.72 -4.42 22.88
N HIS A 132 10.77 -3.71 23.31
CA HIS A 132 12.18 -3.90 22.95
C HIS A 132 12.59 -5.30 22.47
N GLY A 133 13.09 -5.36 21.22
CA GLY A 133 13.70 -6.55 20.65
C GLY A 133 15.14 -6.76 21.16
N LEU A 134 15.89 -7.66 20.52
CA LEU A 134 17.30 -7.89 20.85
C LEU A 134 18.16 -6.62 20.70
N ASP A 135 17.79 -5.71 19.82
CA ASP A 135 18.50 -4.45 19.57
C ASP A 135 18.20 -3.34 20.60
N LYS A 136 17.43 -3.62 21.67
CA LYS A 136 16.96 -2.64 22.68
C LYS A 136 16.13 -1.49 22.12
N HIS A 137 15.86 -1.44 20.83
CA HIS A 137 14.98 -0.44 20.25
C HIS A 137 13.55 -0.97 20.24
N ARG A 138 12.60 -0.05 20.37
CA ARG A 138 11.20 -0.38 20.15
C ARG A 138 10.96 -0.45 18.66
N TRP A 139 10.38 -1.56 18.23
CA TRP A 139 10.02 -1.74 16.84
C TRP A 139 8.62 -1.24 16.60
N TRP A 140 8.47 -0.48 15.53
CA TRP A 140 7.18 -0.23 14.95
C TRP A 140 7.06 -0.99 13.65
N ALA A 141 5.85 -1.43 13.35
CA ALA A 141 5.56 -2.05 12.08
C ALA A 141 4.24 -1.55 11.51
N GLY A 142 4.16 -1.66 10.21
CA GLY A 142 3.04 -1.15 9.46
C GLY A 142 2.91 -1.76 8.09
N PHE A 143 1.95 -1.27 7.35
CA PHE A 143 1.64 -1.75 6.01
C PHE A 143 1.78 -0.64 5.00
N PHE A 144 2.23 -1.01 3.82
CA PHE A 144 2.32 -0.11 2.69
C PHE A 144 1.00 -0.13 1.89
N LEU A 145 0.24 0.97 1.88
CA LEU A 145 -1.16 1.00 1.42
C LEU A 145 -1.96 -0.18 2.01
N ASN A 146 -2.60 -0.98 1.16
CA ASN A 146 -3.32 -2.20 1.52
C ASN A 146 -2.48 -3.48 1.28
N ASN A 147 -1.16 -3.36 1.10
CA ASN A 147 -0.28 -4.51 0.93
C ASN A 147 -0.28 -5.34 2.23
N PRO A 148 -0.56 -6.65 2.19
CA PRO A 148 -0.62 -7.51 3.37
C PRO A 148 0.74 -7.77 4.03
N THR A 149 1.83 -7.35 3.40
CA THR A 149 3.19 -7.52 3.90
C THR A 149 3.53 -6.39 4.89
N PRO A 150 3.87 -6.73 6.14
CA PRO A 150 4.29 -5.73 7.11
C PRO A 150 5.76 -5.31 6.87
N PHE A 151 6.04 -4.04 7.14
CA PHE A 151 7.37 -3.42 7.06
C PHE A 151 7.76 -2.91 8.44
N ALA A 152 9.06 -2.97 8.78
CA ALA A 152 9.56 -2.27 9.95
C ALA A 152 9.60 -0.76 9.70
N ILE A 153 9.32 0.00 10.74
CA ILE A 153 9.31 1.46 10.73
C ILE A 153 10.09 1.94 11.95
N TYR A 154 11.09 2.79 11.71
CA TYR A 154 11.88 3.42 12.74
C TYR A 154 11.43 4.86 12.98
N PRO A 155 11.64 5.42 14.18
CA PRO A 155 11.48 6.84 14.41
C PRO A 155 12.36 7.68 13.45
N PRO A 156 11.99 8.94 13.16
CA PRO A 156 12.86 9.85 12.42
C PRO A 156 14.22 10.05 13.11
N LYS A 157 15.33 10.11 12.35
CA LYS A 157 16.64 10.47 12.91
C LYS A 157 16.62 11.91 13.45
N GLY A 158 17.28 12.15 14.58
CA GLY A 158 17.44 13.49 15.18
C GLY A 158 16.13 14.15 15.67
N GLY A 159 15.01 13.42 15.67
CA GLY A 159 13.73 13.94 16.12
C GLY A 159 13.45 13.60 17.58
N ASP A 160 13.37 14.60 18.45
CA ASP A 160 12.94 14.49 19.86
C ASP A 160 11.43 14.23 20.02
N ASN A 161 10.84 13.45 19.11
CA ASN A 161 9.41 13.19 19.16
C ASN A 161 9.11 12.09 20.18
N ALA A 162 8.99 12.50 21.44
CA ALA A 162 8.68 11.65 22.59
C ALA A 162 7.46 10.73 22.37
N SER A 163 6.57 11.07 21.42
CA SER A 163 5.40 10.25 21.06
C SER A 163 5.75 8.86 20.51
N TRP A 164 6.96 8.67 19.96
CA TRP A 164 7.45 7.37 19.47
C TRP A 164 7.91 6.43 20.60
N TYR A 165 8.01 6.96 21.82
CA TYR A 165 8.53 6.23 22.98
C TYR A 165 7.48 6.08 24.10
N LEU A 166 6.26 6.58 23.90
CA LEU A 166 5.15 6.42 24.84
C LEU A 166 4.76 4.95 25.01
N PRO A 167 4.34 4.49 26.20
CA PRO A 167 3.80 3.14 26.37
C PRO A 167 2.69 2.79 25.35
N PRO A 168 2.46 1.50 25.02
CA PRO A 168 1.48 1.10 24.00
C PRO A 168 0.08 1.71 24.19
N ASN A 169 -0.38 1.81 25.44
CA ASN A 169 -1.71 2.35 25.78
C ASN A 169 -1.81 3.89 25.66
N LEU A 170 -0.69 4.59 25.54
CA LEU A 170 -0.61 6.04 25.36
C LEU A 170 -0.12 6.42 23.96
N SER A 171 0.30 5.43 23.18
CA SER A 171 0.81 5.63 21.83
C SER A 171 -0.30 5.99 20.87
N LYS A 172 0.04 6.83 19.90
CA LYS A 172 -0.79 7.14 18.73
C LYS A 172 -0.10 6.61 17.49
N SER A 173 -0.88 6.37 16.45
CA SER A 173 -0.34 6.10 15.12
C SER A 173 0.43 7.31 14.60
N HIS A 174 1.57 7.03 13.96
CA HIS A 174 2.39 7.99 13.22
C HIS A 174 2.37 7.60 11.74
N HIS A 175 1.17 7.44 11.17
CA HIS A 175 1.01 7.13 9.75
C HIS A 175 1.80 8.12 8.89
N ASP A 176 2.41 7.59 7.83
CA ASP A 176 3.22 8.35 6.87
C ASP A 176 4.39 9.14 7.51
N GLN A 177 4.89 8.72 8.68
CA GLN A 177 6.03 9.32 9.38
C GLN A 177 7.07 8.28 9.76
N GLY A 178 8.31 8.72 9.98
CA GLY A 178 9.42 7.87 10.39
C GLY A 178 10.31 7.48 9.21
N ARG A 179 10.98 6.34 9.35
CA ARG A 179 11.83 5.74 8.32
C ARG A 179 11.37 4.31 8.09
N ILE A 180 10.99 3.99 6.86
CA ILE A 180 10.56 2.65 6.49
C ILE A 180 11.80 1.79 6.23
N HIS A 181 11.72 0.50 6.58
CA HIS A 181 12.76 -0.48 6.29
C HIS A 181 12.24 -1.52 5.31
N ILE A 182 12.97 -2.60 5.06
CA ILE A 182 12.47 -3.69 4.23
C ILE A 182 11.37 -4.49 4.96
N PRO A 183 10.58 -5.30 4.23
CA PRO A 183 9.58 -6.18 4.83
C PRO A 183 10.10 -7.05 5.99
N LEU A 184 9.26 -7.26 7.01
CA LEU A 184 9.64 -8.01 8.24
C LEU A 184 10.08 -9.46 8.00
N HIS A 185 9.77 -10.02 6.83
CA HIS A 185 10.07 -11.42 6.48
C HIS A 185 11.31 -11.58 5.61
N ILE A 186 11.91 -10.48 5.13
CA ILE A 186 13.12 -10.54 4.30
C ILE A 186 14.35 -10.52 5.21
N ASP A 187 15.16 -11.56 5.08
CA ASP A 187 16.39 -11.84 5.83
C ASP A 187 17.60 -11.11 5.23
N SER A 188 17.50 -9.79 5.14
CA SER A 188 18.57 -8.97 4.53
C SER A 188 19.03 -7.83 5.43
N ILE A 189 19.79 -6.89 4.87
CA ILE A 189 20.26 -5.66 5.47
C ILE A 189 19.84 -4.52 4.55
N ALA A 190 19.42 -3.40 5.12
CA ALA A 190 19.11 -2.20 4.34
C ALA A 190 19.29 -0.97 5.21
N ASP A 191 19.53 0.18 4.60
CA ASP A 191 19.43 1.45 5.31
C ASP A 191 17.95 1.89 5.36
N PRO A 192 17.40 2.24 6.54
CA PRO A 192 16.04 2.77 6.63
C PRO A 192 15.87 4.07 5.85
N GLU A 193 14.78 4.19 5.10
CA GLU A 193 14.50 5.32 4.23
C GLU A 193 13.54 6.32 4.87
N PRO A 194 13.87 7.62 4.90
CA PRO A 194 12.95 8.66 5.36
C PRO A 194 11.66 8.66 4.54
N ILE A 195 10.53 8.44 5.22
CA ILE A 195 9.22 8.42 4.57
C ILE A 195 8.92 9.77 3.94
N ASP A 196 9.28 10.87 4.61
CA ASP A 196 9.08 12.23 4.12
C ASP A 196 9.71 12.46 2.74
N ARG A 197 10.94 11.96 2.52
CA ARG A 197 11.62 11.98 1.22
C ARG A 197 10.83 11.21 0.17
N LEU A 198 10.44 9.98 0.49
CA LEU A 198 9.69 9.12 -0.43
C LEU A 198 8.35 9.74 -0.83
N LEU A 199 7.69 10.44 0.09
CA LEU A 199 6.41 11.12 -0.14
C LEU A 199 6.51 12.27 -1.14
N ASP A 200 7.66 12.93 -1.23
CA ASP A 200 7.87 14.15 -2.02
C ASP A 200 8.61 13.94 -3.35
N VAL A 201 8.97 12.70 -3.68
CA VAL A 201 9.53 12.38 -5.01
C VAL A 201 8.59 12.85 -6.12
N ASP A 202 9.11 13.62 -7.07
CA ASP A 202 8.38 14.01 -8.28
C ASP A 202 8.25 12.81 -9.23
N LEU A 203 7.08 12.18 -9.20
CA LEU A 203 6.81 10.99 -9.98
C LEU A 203 6.67 11.31 -11.48
N GLY A 204 6.59 12.59 -11.86
CA GLY A 204 6.60 13.00 -13.26
C GLY A 204 7.97 12.90 -13.92
N ARG A 205 9.05 12.92 -13.13
CA ARG A 205 10.42 13.03 -13.63
C ARG A 205 11.28 11.80 -13.36
N SER A 206 11.06 11.16 -12.22
CA SER A 206 11.96 10.12 -11.75
C SER A 206 11.21 8.93 -11.17
N HIS A 207 11.86 7.78 -11.25
CA HIS A 207 11.50 6.62 -10.43
C HIS A 207 11.96 6.86 -9.00
N VAL A 208 11.36 6.16 -8.04
CA VAL A 208 11.83 6.20 -6.66
C VAL A 208 13.10 5.37 -6.58
N VAL A 209 14.21 6.02 -6.24
CA VAL A 209 15.49 5.38 -6.00
C VAL A 209 15.76 5.36 -4.48
N PRO A 210 16.32 4.28 -3.92
CA PRO A 210 16.80 4.29 -2.54
C PRO A 210 17.84 5.39 -2.35
N ALA A 211 17.77 6.13 -1.25
CA ALA A 211 18.85 7.01 -0.81
C ALA A 211 19.95 6.21 -0.08
N GLY A 212 19.59 5.07 0.52
CA GLY A 212 20.51 4.16 1.16
C GLY A 212 21.32 3.30 0.20
N ARG A 213 22.17 2.44 0.76
CA ARG A 213 23.00 1.52 -0.01
C ARG A 213 22.17 0.46 -0.72
N THR A 214 22.60 0.13 -1.93
CA THR A 214 22.02 -0.94 -2.78
C THR A 214 23.04 -1.99 -3.20
N GLU A 215 24.32 -1.78 -2.86
CA GLU A 215 25.37 -2.76 -3.12
C GLU A 215 25.32 -3.87 -2.08
N MET A 216 25.61 -5.11 -2.52
CA MET A 216 25.68 -6.28 -1.63
C MET A 216 26.48 -5.99 -0.36
N PRO A 217 25.93 -6.25 0.84
CA PRO A 217 24.75 -7.07 1.13
C PRO A 217 23.45 -6.26 1.29
N PHE A 218 23.44 -4.98 0.94
CA PHE A 218 22.32 -4.08 1.16
C PHE A 218 21.26 -4.22 0.08
N GLU A 219 20.01 -4.41 0.49
CA GLU A 219 18.87 -4.65 -0.38
C GLU A 219 17.93 -3.43 -0.44
N GLY A 220 18.49 -2.23 -0.58
CA GLY A 220 17.72 -0.97 -0.62
C GLY A 220 16.62 -0.96 -1.70
N HIS A 221 16.80 -1.70 -2.80
CA HIS A 221 15.80 -1.81 -3.87
C HIS A 221 14.47 -2.42 -3.39
N ASN A 222 14.51 -3.37 -2.46
CA ASN A 222 13.30 -4.02 -1.94
C ASN A 222 12.41 -3.06 -1.15
N LEU A 223 12.99 -1.99 -0.60
CA LEU A 223 12.24 -0.97 0.14
C LEU A 223 11.39 -0.12 -0.80
N VAL A 224 11.97 0.35 -1.92
CA VAL A 224 11.28 1.25 -2.85
C VAL A 224 10.44 0.52 -3.90
N LEU A 225 10.55 -0.81 -4.00
CA LEU A 225 9.86 -1.62 -5.02
C LEU A 225 8.35 -1.36 -5.02
N SER A 226 7.71 -1.35 -3.85
CA SER A 226 6.27 -1.14 -3.75
C SER A 226 5.86 0.28 -4.18
N PHE A 227 6.69 1.29 -3.90
CA PHE A 227 6.47 2.65 -4.39
C PHE A 227 6.59 2.70 -5.91
N ASN A 228 7.61 2.07 -6.48
CA ASN A 228 7.80 2.03 -7.93
C ASN A 228 6.65 1.31 -8.65
N LEU A 229 6.11 0.23 -8.07
CA LEU A 229 4.95 -0.45 -8.64
C LEU A 229 3.75 0.49 -8.73
N ILE A 230 3.38 1.18 -7.63
CA ILE A 230 2.28 2.16 -7.65
C ILE A 230 2.57 3.28 -8.64
N SER A 231 3.79 3.80 -8.67
CA SER A 231 4.16 4.91 -9.54
C SER A 231 4.08 4.51 -11.03
N GLN A 232 4.31 3.24 -11.37
CA GLN A 232 4.12 2.71 -12.72
C GLN A 232 2.66 2.48 -13.07
N THR A 233 1.85 1.89 -12.17
CA THR A 233 0.44 1.53 -12.48
C THR A 233 -0.43 2.73 -12.90
N ARG A 234 -0.06 3.95 -12.50
CA ARG A 234 -0.77 5.18 -12.90
C ARG A 234 -0.34 5.75 -14.26
N LYS A 235 0.64 5.18 -14.94
CA LYS A 235 1.16 5.71 -16.22
C LYS A 235 0.33 5.14 -17.37
N GLU A 236 -0.27 5.99 -18.20
CA GLU A 236 -0.93 5.59 -19.46
C GLU A 236 0.01 5.88 -20.63
N PHE A 237 0.14 4.91 -21.53
CA PHE A 237 0.95 4.99 -22.73
C PHE A 237 0.10 5.43 -23.91
N LEU A 238 0.59 6.41 -24.67
CA LEU A 238 -0.07 6.95 -25.85
C LEU A 238 0.88 6.89 -27.04
N CYS A 239 0.36 6.47 -28.19
CA CYS A 239 1.03 6.69 -29.47
C CYS A 239 1.09 8.20 -29.76
N LEU A 240 2.07 8.63 -30.54
CA LEU A 240 2.31 10.04 -30.84
C LEU A 240 1.05 10.80 -31.32
N PRO A 241 0.21 10.28 -32.27
CA PRO A 241 -1.01 10.97 -32.67
C PRO A 241 -2.02 11.19 -31.53
N CYS A 242 -2.20 10.18 -30.65
CA CYS A 242 -3.09 10.31 -29.51
C CYS A 242 -2.54 11.30 -28.47
N PHE A 243 -1.22 11.31 -28.29
CA PHE A 243 -0.55 12.26 -27.42
C PHE A 243 -0.66 13.70 -27.94
N GLU A 244 -0.43 13.94 -29.23
CA GLU A 244 -0.60 15.25 -29.86
C GLU A 244 -2.04 15.76 -29.73
N GLN A 245 -3.01 14.88 -29.99
CA GLN A 245 -4.43 15.20 -29.78
C GLN A 245 -4.70 15.61 -28.33
N HIS A 246 -4.13 14.88 -27.38
CA HIS A 246 -4.23 15.18 -25.95
C HIS A 246 -3.56 16.53 -25.60
N CYS A 247 -2.40 16.84 -26.20
CA CYS A 247 -1.62 18.05 -25.95
C CYS A 247 -2.27 19.35 -26.41
N THR A 248 -3.21 19.30 -27.36
CA THR A 248 -3.92 20.51 -27.86
C THR A 248 -4.66 21.30 -26.77
N GLN A 249 -4.78 20.76 -25.56
CA GLN A 249 -5.52 21.34 -24.43
C GLN A 249 -4.66 22.20 -23.47
N GLY A 250 -3.37 22.43 -23.74
CA GLY A 250 -2.50 23.25 -22.89
C GLY A 250 -1.84 22.42 -21.81
N PHE A 251 -0.77 21.74 -22.20
CA PHE A 251 -0.23 20.62 -21.47
C PHE A 251 0.87 21.03 -20.46
N GLN A 252 0.87 20.42 -19.28
CA GLN A 252 1.86 20.66 -18.22
C GLN A 252 2.62 19.37 -17.89
N PRO A 253 3.93 19.44 -17.56
CA PRO A 253 4.64 18.30 -16.97
C PRO A 253 3.90 17.76 -15.74
N CYS A 254 3.92 16.45 -15.56
CA CYS A 254 3.41 15.83 -14.34
C CYS A 254 4.26 16.32 -13.16
N SER A 255 3.60 16.75 -12.08
CA SER A 255 4.25 17.13 -10.81
C SER A 255 3.60 16.42 -9.62
N CYS A 256 3.01 15.25 -9.89
CA CYS A 256 2.39 14.42 -8.85
C CYS A 256 3.46 13.85 -7.93
N THR A 257 3.23 13.98 -6.63
CA THR A 257 3.96 13.26 -5.60
C THR A 257 3.04 12.30 -4.87
N PHE A 258 3.62 11.38 -4.11
CA PHE A 258 2.88 10.50 -3.22
C PHE A 258 2.09 11.30 -2.17
N ARG A 259 2.69 12.35 -1.60
CA ARG A 259 2.04 13.28 -0.66
C ARG A 259 0.78 13.90 -1.26
N LYS A 260 0.89 14.53 -2.44
CA LYS A 260 -0.25 15.14 -3.15
C LYS A 260 -1.37 14.13 -3.40
N ARG A 261 -1.01 12.88 -3.73
CA ARG A 261 -2.00 11.87 -4.12
C ARG A 261 -2.72 11.23 -2.93
N PHE A 262 -2.03 10.94 -1.84
CA PHE A 262 -2.55 10.11 -0.75
C PHE A 262 -2.72 10.87 0.56
N LEU A 263 -1.86 11.85 0.87
CA LEU A 263 -1.87 12.55 2.16
C LEU A 263 -2.72 13.83 2.09
N GLU A 264 -2.58 14.62 1.02
CA GLU A 264 -3.35 15.85 0.85
C GLU A 264 -4.82 15.56 0.48
N ARG A 265 -5.06 14.41 -0.15
CA ARG A 265 -6.40 13.93 -0.49
C ARG A 265 -6.94 13.06 0.63
N TRP A 266 -7.96 13.56 1.32
CA TRP A 266 -8.69 12.75 2.30
C TRP A 266 -9.57 11.73 1.58
N LEU A 267 -9.02 10.57 1.24
CA LEU A 267 -9.68 9.54 0.44
C LEU A 267 -9.95 8.30 1.30
N CYS A 268 -11.19 7.79 1.29
CA CYS A 268 -11.50 6.54 1.99
C CYS A 268 -10.97 5.32 1.22
N THR A 269 -10.79 4.20 1.93
CA THR A 269 -10.28 2.95 1.34
C THR A 269 -11.15 2.44 0.18
N THR A 270 -12.47 2.63 0.22
CA THR A 270 -13.37 2.21 -0.87
C THR A 270 -13.07 2.96 -2.16
N CYS A 271 -13.04 4.30 -2.12
CA CYS A 271 -12.72 5.10 -3.30
C CYS A 271 -11.28 4.89 -3.77
N HIS A 272 -10.33 4.64 -2.85
CA HIS A 272 -8.98 4.27 -3.24
C HIS A 272 -8.96 2.95 -4.03
N ASN A 273 -9.67 1.91 -3.58
CA ASN A 273 -9.72 0.63 -4.29
C ASN A 273 -10.37 0.77 -5.68
N GLU A 274 -11.41 1.60 -5.82
CA GLU A 274 -12.01 1.92 -7.13
C GLU A 274 -11.02 2.62 -8.06
N GLU A 275 -10.21 3.55 -7.54
CA GLU A 275 -9.13 4.20 -8.30
C GLU A 275 -8.05 3.19 -8.69
N SER A 276 -7.64 2.31 -7.77
CA SER A 276 -6.63 1.28 -8.01
C SER A 276 -7.10 0.25 -9.05
N ALA A 277 -8.35 -0.22 -8.96
CA ALA A 277 -8.94 -1.11 -9.96
C ALA A 277 -8.97 -0.45 -11.35
N SER A 278 -9.26 0.86 -11.39
CA SER A 278 -9.25 1.62 -12.65
C SER A 278 -7.84 1.75 -13.24
N ASN A 279 -6.81 1.87 -12.39
CA ASN A 279 -5.40 1.88 -12.80
C ASN A 279 -4.92 0.49 -13.25
N HIS A 280 -5.36 -0.59 -12.59
CA HIS A 280 -5.00 -1.97 -12.97
C HIS A 280 -5.46 -2.32 -14.39
N ARG A 281 -6.62 -1.82 -14.84
CA ARG A 281 -7.07 -1.98 -16.24
C ARG A 281 -6.14 -1.38 -17.29
N LEU A 282 -5.20 -0.53 -16.88
CA LEU A 282 -4.16 -0.01 -17.76
C LEU A 282 -3.01 -1.00 -17.91
N LEU A 283 -2.78 -1.87 -16.92
CA LEU A 283 -1.79 -2.94 -16.99
C LEU A 283 -2.23 -4.05 -17.96
N GLU A 284 -3.54 -4.24 -18.14
CA GLU A 284 -4.10 -5.15 -19.17
C GLU A 284 -3.72 -4.73 -20.61
N ARG A 285 -3.19 -3.52 -20.79
CA ARG A 285 -2.73 -3.02 -22.10
C ARG A 285 -1.30 -3.41 -22.45
N PHE A 286 -0.61 -4.08 -21.53
CA PHE A 286 0.71 -4.61 -21.75
C PHE A 286 0.58 -6.06 -22.19
N ASP A 287 1.24 -6.36 -23.30
CA ASP A 287 1.44 -7.71 -23.76
C ASP A 287 2.80 -8.15 -23.24
N ILE A 288 2.80 -9.11 -22.32
CA ILE A 288 3.99 -9.62 -21.63
C ILE A 288 4.25 -11.02 -22.18
N ASP A 289 5.50 -11.28 -22.60
CA ASP A 289 5.89 -12.59 -23.08
C ASP A 289 6.19 -13.58 -21.93
N GLU A 290 6.49 -14.83 -22.28
CA GLU A 290 6.85 -15.90 -21.32
C GLU A 290 8.10 -15.56 -20.47
N GLY A 291 8.86 -14.53 -20.83
CA GLY A 291 10.07 -14.09 -20.12
C GLY A 291 9.85 -12.88 -19.22
N ASP A 292 8.61 -12.50 -18.92
CA ASP A 292 8.25 -11.28 -18.20
C ASP A 292 8.75 -10.00 -18.88
N HIS A 293 9.04 -10.07 -20.18
CA HIS A 293 9.42 -8.91 -20.97
C HIS A 293 8.18 -8.33 -21.64
N ILE A 294 8.08 -7.00 -21.60
CA ILE A 294 6.98 -6.29 -22.25
C ILE A 294 7.21 -6.38 -23.77
N HIS A 295 6.45 -7.24 -24.43
CA HIS A 295 6.48 -7.45 -25.88
C HIS A 295 5.87 -6.26 -26.62
N SER A 296 4.68 -5.82 -26.18
CA SER A 296 4.01 -4.67 -26.75
C SER A 296 3.17 -3.90 -25.73
N ARG A 297 2.86 -2.65 -26.05
CA ARG A 297 1.98 -1.79 -25.26
C ARG A 297 0.90 -1.23 -26.16
N SER A 298 -0.36 -1.31 -25.75
CA SER A 298 -1.47 -0.77 -26.52
C SER A 298 -1.85 0.65 -26.07
N CYS A 299 -1.87 1.57 -27.03
CA CYS A 299 -2.42 2.92 -26.84
C CYS A 299 -3.95 2.84 -26.65
N ARG A 300 -4.56 3.91 -26.11
CA ARG A 300 -6.03 4.05 -26.01
C ARG A 300 -6.76 3.87 -27.35
N CYS A 301 -6.13 4.21 -28.48
CA CYS A 301 -6.72 3.98 -29.81
C CYS A 301 -6.63 2.52 -30.29
N GLY A 302 -6.02 1.63 -29.52
CA GLY A 302 -5.76 0.23 -29.90
C GLY A 302 -4.49 0.02 -30.71
N CYS A 303 -3.74 1.07 -31.08
CA CYS A 303 -2.45 0.91 -31.72
C CYS A 303 -1.46 0.26 -30.75
N ALA A 304 -0.93 -0.91 -31.13
CA ALA A 304 0.21 -1.52 -30.46
C ALA A 304 1.48 -0.73 -30.76
N THR A 305 2.30 -0.54 -29.74
CA THR A 305 3.63 0.06 -29.79
C THR A 305 4.62 -0.94 -29.22
N THR A 306 5.71 -1.15 -29.94
CA THR A 306 6.85 -1.93 -29.46
C THR A 306 7.69 -1.08 -28.51
N PRO A 307 8.56 -1.68 -27.67
CA PRO A 307 9.48 -0.94 -26.82
C PRO A 307 10.44 0.00 -27.57
N THR A 308 10.63 -0.20 -28.88
CA THR A 308 11.45 0.63 -29.77
C THR A 308 10.70 1.78 -30.43
N ASP A 309 9.36 1.78 -30.38
CA ASP A 309 8.57 2.84 -30.99
C ASP A 309 8.54 4.09 -30.12
N ASP A 310 8.40 5.26 -30.74
CA ASP A 310 8.17 6.52 -30.04
C ASP A 310 6.79 6.52 -29.39
N TYR A 311 6.76 6.30 -28.07
CA TYR A 311 5.55 6.43 -27.27
C TYR A 311 5.72 7.53 -26.23
N MET A 312 4.60 8.14 -25.88
CA MET A 312 4.54 9.15 -24.83
C MET A 312 3.82 8.60 -23.62
N THR A 313 4.22 9.04 -22.44
CA THR A 313 3.61 8.61 -21.18
C THR A 313 2.93 9.77 -20.49
N ILE A 314 1.68 9.56 -20.08
CA ILE A 314 0.92 10.52 -19.29
C ILE A 314 0.56 9.96 -17.92
N CYS A 315 0.44 10.84 -16.93
CA CYS A 315 0.00 10.52 -15.59
C CYS A 315 -1.53 10.44 -15.53
N ASN A 316 -2.11 9.31 -15.15
CA ASN A 316 -3.58 9.23 -15.02
C ASN A 316 -4.16 10.09 -13.90
N TRP A 317 -3.35 10.50 -12.93
CA TRP A 317 -3.83 11.32 -11.82
C TRP A 317 -4.00 12.80 -12.17
N CYS A 318 -3.06 13.38 -12.92
CA CYS A 318 -3.08 14.81 -13.29
C CYS A 318 -3.16 15.06 -14.79
N GLN A 319 -3.10 14.01 -15.61
CA GLN A 319 -3.06 14.08 -17.08
C GLN A 319 -1.80 14.79 -17.63
N GLY A 320 -0.77 15.03 -16.80
CA GLY A 320 0.50 15.63 -17.21
C GLY A 320 1.53 14.61 -17.75
N ARG A 321 2.56 15.08 -18.45
CA ARG A 321 3.56 14.24 -19.16
C ARG A 321 4.52 13.72 -18.14
N VAL A 322 4.82 12.45 -18.26
CA VAL A 322 5.90 11.83 -17.52
C VAL A 322 7.14 11.88 -18.42
N GLU A 323 8.19 12.51 -17.92
CA GLU A 323 9.51 12.56 -18.56
C GLU A 323 10.16 11.18 -18.41
N HIS A 324 10.80 10.69 -19.48
CA HIS A 324 11.57 9.45 -19.43
C HIS A 324 13.05 9.80 -19.22
N PRO A 325 13.81 9.03 -18.40
CA PRO A 325 15.24 9.28 -18.19
C PRO A 325 16.05 9.36 -19.49
N ARG A 326 15.66 8.58 -20.51
CA ARG A 326 16.29 8.58 -21.84
C ARG A 326 16.21 9.94 -22.56
N ASP A 327 15.25 10.80 -22.19
CA ASP A 327 15.12 12.14 -22.76
C ASP A 327 16.32 13.06 -22.36
N HIS A 328 17.14 12.66 -21.37
CA HIS A 328 18.26 13.48 -20.86
C HIS A 328 19.66 12.98 -21.24
N ASP A 329 19.80 11.73 -21.70
CA ASP A 329 21.11 11.13 -21.95
C ASP A 329 21.74 11.58 -23.29
N GLU A 330 20.98 12.16 -24.22
CA GLU A 330 21.47 12.49 -25.57
C GLU A 330 22.04 13.91 -25.73
N GLU A 331 21.86 14.81 -24.75
CA GLU A 331 22.28 16.22 -24.87
C GLU A 331 23.26 16.72 -23.79
N SER A 332 23.76 15.87 -22.88
CA SER A 332 24.65 16.28 -21.78
C SER A 332 26.09 15.74 -21.82
N ASP A 333 26.64 15.54 -23.02
CA ASP A 333 28.08 15.26 -23.23
C ASP A 333 28.97 16.49 -22.91
N ASP A 334 28.38 17.63 -22.55
CA ASP A 334 29.08 18.84 -22.13
C ASP A 334 29.38 18.78 -20.62
N GLU A 335 30.62 18.40 -20.29
CA GLU A 335 31.27 18.60 -18.99
C GLU A 335 30.36 18.35 -17.79
N ILE A 336 30.15 17.07 -17.44
CA ILE A 336 29.89 16.71 -16.03
C ILE A 336 31.13 17.20 -15.27
N GLY A 337 31.06 18.47 -14.83
CA GLY A 337 31.90 18.94 -13.76
C GLY A 337 31.70 17.92 -12.64
N GLU A 338 32.81 17.35 -12.19
CA GLU A 338 32.91 16.63 -10.94
C GLU A 338 32.53 17.62 -9.82
N GLU A 339 31.27 18.04 -9.76
CA GLU A 339 30.63 18.41 -8.51
C GLU A 339 30.50 17.08 -7.79
N GLU A 340 31.63 16.65 -7.22
CA GLU A 340 31.66 15.84 -6.02
C GLU A 340 30.68 16.54 -5.07
N GLU A 341 29.41 16.11 -5.12
CA GLU A 341 28.57 16.17 -3.94
C GLU A 341 29.38 15.37 -2.91
N GLU A 342 30.24 16.08 -2.19
CA GLU A 342 30.69 15.73 -0.86
C GLU A 342 29.40 15.59 -0.05
N ALA A 343 28.69 14.47 -0.25
CA ALA A 343 27.81 13.90 0.72
C ALA A 343 28.71 13.78 1.93
N SER A 344 28.58 14.76 2.82
CA SER A 344 29.35 14.85 4.03
C SER A 344 29.12 13.54 4.78
N ASP A 345 30.10 12.63 4.69
CA ASP A 345 30.20 11.41 5.49
C ASP A 345 30.31 11.75 7.00
N ASP A 346 30.28 13.04 7.36
CA ASP A 346 30.35 13.60 8.71
C ASP A 346 29.16 13.24 9.64
N ASP A 347 28.16 12.49 9.18
CA ASP A 347 27.05 12.00 10.02
C ASP A 347 27.25 10.56 10.56
N ASP A 348 28.37 9.89 10.24
CA ASP A 348 28.71 8.56 10.78
C ASP A 348 29.62 8.61 12.05
N ASP A 349 30.00 9.80 12.53
CA ASP A 349 30.94 9.98 13.66
C ASP A 349 30.31 9.85 15.08
N ASP A 350 29.00 9.66 15.20
CA ASP A 350 28.33 9.55 16.51
C ASP A 350 28.29 8.11 17.10
N ASP A 351 28.81 7.10 16.39
CA ASP A 351 28.75 5.67 16.81
C ASP A 351 30.06 5.10 17.39
N ASP A 352 31.07 5.94 17.69
CA ASP A 352 32.34 5.49 18.28
C ASP A 352 32.17 4.77 19.66
N ASN A 353 31.03 4.96 20.33
CA ASN A 353 30.71 4.23 21.57
C ASN A 353 30.07 2.86 21.36
N GLU A 354 29.60 2.52 20.15
CA GLU A 354 29.06 1.18 19.85
C GLU A 354 30.16 0.10 19.84
N ASP A 355 31.42 0.51 19.71
CA ASP A 355 32.58 -0.38 19.63
C ASP A 355 32.82 -1.19 20.91
N GLU A 356 32.52 -0.63 22.09
CA GLU A 356 32.84 -1.29 23.36
C GLU A 356 32.00 -2.56 23.59
N ASN A 357 30.81 -2.62 23.00
CA ASN A 357 29.90 -3.76 23.17
C ASN A 357 29.90 -4.71 21.97
N ALA A 358 30.53 -4.34 20.86
CA ALA A 358 30.47 -5.10 19.63
C ALA A 358 31.03 -6.53 19.80
N ALA A 359 30.32 -7.50 19.22
CA ALA A 359 30.81 -8.87 19.10
C ALA A 359 32.17 -8.89 18.38
N PRO A 360 33.10 -9.79 18.75
CA PRO A 360 34.36 -9.92 18.02
C PRO A 360 34.10 -10.42 16.60
N MET A 361 34.84 -9.89 15.63
CA MET A 361 34.80 -10.35 14.23
C MET A 361 35.06 -11.87 14.18
N PRO A 362 34.17 -12.68 13.57
CA PRO A 362 34.38 -14.11 13.44
C PRO A 362 35.68 -14.44 12.70
N GLU A 363 36.54 -15.26 13.29
CA GLU A 363 37.75 -15.74 12.64
C GLU A 363 37.38 -16.58 11.41
N GLY A 364 37.98 -16.25 10.26
CA GLY A 364 37.79 -17.03 9.03
C GLY A 364 36.50 -16.76 8.26
N LEU A 365 35.80 -15.63 8.50
CA LEU A 365 34.65 -15.23 7.68
C LEU A 365 35.05 -15.15 6.20
N ALA A 366 34.46 -16.02 5.38
CA ALA A 366 34.72 -16.07 3.95
C ALA A 366 34.16 -14.80 3.25
N PRO A 367 34.76 -14.35 2.13
CA PRO A 367 34.21 -13.24 1.35
C PRO A 367 32.76 -13.51 0.96
N ASN A 368 31.95 -12.46 0.94
CA ASN A 368 30.52 -12.43 0.61
C ASN A 368 29.65 -13.34 1.48
N HIS A 369 30.10 -13.70 2.68
CA HIS A 369 29.26 -14.38 3.67
C HIS A 369 28.83 -13.43 4.77
N LEU A 370 27.57 -13.55 5.15
CA LEU A 370 26.98 -12.87 6.29
C LEU A 370 27.15 -13.75 7.55
N ALA A 371 27.66 -13.16 8.63
CA ALA A 371 27.67 -13.79 9.94
C ALA A 371 27.01 -12.87 10.97
N LEU A 372 26.41 -13.46 12.00
CA LEU A 372 25.76 -12.74 13.10
C LEU A 372 26.53 -13.01 14.39
N GLY A 373 26.66 -12.00 15.25
CA GLY A 373 27.27 -12.10 16.57
C GLY A 373 26.51 -11.28 17.60
N GLU A 374 26.36 -11.85 18.80
CA GLU A 374 25.76 -11.17 19.95
C GLU A 374 26.79 -10.25 20.62
N ASN A 375 26.41 -9.00 20.78
CA ASN A 375 27.15 -7.97 21.49
C ASN A 375 27.11 -8.24 22.99
N THR A 376 28.08 -7.73 23.75
CA THR A 376 28.16 -7.93 25.21
C THR A 376 26.94 -7.40 25.96
N ASP A 377 26.20 -6.50 25.33
CA ASP A 377 25.03 -5.83 25.86
C ASP A 377 23.70 -6.50 25.44
N GLY A 378 23.78 -7.64 24.73
CA GLY A 378 22.65 -8.45 24.25
C GLY A 378 22.11 -8.05 22.88
N THR A 379 22.64 -6.97 22.28
CA THR A 379 22.25 -6.55 20.92
C THR A 379 22.92 -7.41 19.86
N LEU A 380 22.46 -7.29 18.61
CA LEU A 380 22.97 -8.09 17.50
C LEU A 380 23.84 -7.23 16.57
N THR A 381 24.91 -7.84 16.09
CA THR A 381 25.76 -7.30 15.03
C THR A 381 25.86 -8.29 13.88
N ALA A 382 25.84 -7.79 12.66
CA ALA A 382 26.18 -8.56 11.47
C ALA A 382 27.57 -8.21 10.95
N PHE A 383 28.20 -9.19 10.32
CA PHE A 383 29.51 -9.07 9.69
C PHE A 383 29.41 -9.50 8.24
N PHE A 384 29.87 -8.65 7.33
CA PHE A 384 29.94 -8.95 5.90
C PHE A 384 31.21 -8.34 5.31
N ASN A 385 32.02 -9.14 4.60
CA ASN A 385 33.30 -8.69 4.04
C ASN A 385 34.20 -7.96 5.06
N ARG A 386 34.21 -8.43 6.31
CA ARG A 386 34.93 -7.83 7.45
C ARG A 386 34.48 -6.41 7.83
N LYS A 387 33.36 -5.95 7.29
CA LYS A 387 32.67 -4.76 7.77
C LYS A 387 31.64 -5.17 8.81
N ARG A 388 31.55 -4.37 9.87
CA ARG A 388 30.54 -4.50 10.91
C ARG A 388 29.28 -3.74 10.49
N ILE A 389 28.12 -4.30 10.76
CA ILE A 389 26.81 -3.70 10.50
C ILE A 389 25.96 -3.89 11.76
N SER A 390 25.55 -2.81 12.39
CA SER A 390 24.78 -2.80 13.65
C SER A 390 23.51 -1.93 13.53
N GLY A 391 22.70 -1.98 14.58
CA GLY A 391 21.56 -1.11 14.79
C GLY A 391 20.43 -1.32 13.78
N GLU A 392 19.79 -0.23 13.39
CA GLU A 392 18.58 -0.19 12.56
C GLU A 392 18.78 -0.73 11.13
N ARG A 393 20.03 -1.00 10.74
CA ARG A 393 20.37 -1.58 9.43
C ARG A 393 20.04 -3.08 9.37
N LEU A 394 20.01 -3.74 10.53
CA LEU A 394 19.65 -5.15 10.64
C LEU A 394 18.15 -5.32 10.54
N CYS A 395 17.69 -6.22 9.67
CA CYS A 395 16.27 -6.45 9.48
C CYS A 395 15.69 -7.33 10.57
N TYR A 396 14.40 -7.13 10.85
CA TYR A 396 13.66 -7.90 11.85
C TYR A 396 13.75 -9.43 11.63
N ALA A 397 13.74 -9.90 10.38
CA ALA A 397 13.86 -11.32 10.07
C ALA A 397 15.21 -11.91 10.54
N LEU A 398 16.33 -11.21 10.32
CA LEU A 398 17.65 -11.66 10.77
C LEU A 398 17.70 -11.75 12.29
N ILE A 399 17.19 -10.71 12.97
CA ILE A 399 17.13 -10.67 14.44
C ILE A 399 16.25 -11.80 14.97
N SER A 400 15.11 -12.03 14.32
CA SER A 400 14.16 -13.07 14.73
C SER A 400 14.72 -14.48 14.52
N GLN A 401 15.34 -14.72 13.38
CA GLN A 401 15.98 -16.00 13.08
C GLN A 401 17.13 -16.28 14.06
N TYR A 402 17.94 -15.26 14.36
CA TYR A 402 18.99 -15.37 15.36
C TYR A 402 18.43 -15.75 16.73
N ALA A 403 17.41 -15.03 17.22
CA ALA A 403 16.78 -15.30 18.49
C ALA A 403 16.19 -16.72 18.55
N ALA A 404 15.50 -17.15 17.48
CA ALA A 404 14.92 -18.49 17.38
C ALA A 404 15.99 -19.58 17.45
N ASN A 405 17.13 -19.40 16.77
CA ASN A 405 18.27 -20.31 16.83
C ASN A 405 18.90 -20.40 18.23
N HIS A 406 18.68 -19.38 19.07
CA HIS A 406 19.14 -19.34 20.47
C HIS A 406 18.02 -19.69 21.47
N GLY A 407 16.93 -20.30 20.99
CA GLY A 407 15.86 -20.84 21.84
C GLY A 407 14.84 -19.80 22.32
N ALA A 408 14.85 -18.58 21.77
CA ALA A 408 13.78 -17.62 22.02
C ALA A 408 12.50 -18.06 21.29
N ASP A 409 11.39 -18.17 22.00
CA ASP A 409 10.07 -18.38 21.40
C ASP A 409 9.55 -17.05 20.84
N LEU A 410 10.00 -16.72 19.64
CA LEU A 410 9.37 -15.70 18.82
C LEU A 410 8.21 -16.36 18.09
N GLY A 411 7.01 -16.24 18.65
CA GLY A 411 5.82 -16.91 18.13
C GLY A 411 5.75 -16.87 16.59
N CYS A 412 5.59 -18.05 15.97
CA CYS A 412 5.65 -18.30 14.52
C CYS A 412 5.32 -17.10 13.61
N SER A 413 6.29 -16.71 12.78
CA SER A 413 6.14 -15.82 11.61
C SER A 413 5.51 -16.53 10.39
N CYS A 414 5.18 -17.80 10.56
CA CYS A 414 5.22 -18.84 9.54
C CYS A 414 3.86 -19.39 9.10
N CYS A 415 2.74 -18.80 9.51
CA CYS A 415 1.45 -19.43 9.17
C CYS A 415 1.18 -19.33 7.66
N VAL A 416 1.42 -20.44 6.96
CA VAL A 416 0.49 -20.97 5.97
C VAL A 416 -0.86 -21.04 6.68
N CYS A 417 -1.64 -19.96 6.64
CA CYS A 417 -3.01 -19.95 7.16
C CYS A 417 -3.84 -20.78 6.18
N PRO A 418 -4.37 -21.95 6.56
CA PRO A 418 -5.05 -22.86 5.63
C PRO A 418 -6.46 -22.37 5.26
N GLY A 419 -6.66 -21.07 5.00
CA GLY A 419 -8.01 -20.52 4.83
C GLY A 419 -8.15 -19.16 4.17
N ARG A 420 -7.09 -18.52 3.67
CA ARG A 420 -7.18 -17.39 2.74
C ARG A 420 -6.07 -17.51 1.73
N GLY A 421 -6.38 -18.16 0.62
CA GLY A 421 -5.45 -18.46 -0.47
C GLY A 421 -4.70 -17.22 -0.91
N THR A 422 -3.39 -17.24 -0.67
CA THR A 422 -2.47 -16.91 -1.76
C THR A 422 -2.33 -18.20 -2.55
N GLU A 423 -3.10 -18.32 -3.62
CA GLU A 423 -2.72 -19.18 -4.75
C GLU A 423 -1.44 -18.59 -5.34
N LEU A 424 -0.33 -18.84 -4.66
CA LEU A 424 0.95 -19.03 -5.31
C LEU A 424 1.22 -20.52 -5.13
N ASP A 425 0.86 -21.20 -6.20
CA ASP A 425 1.04 -22.59 -6.55
C ASP A 425 2.19 -23.28 -5.78
N HIS A 426 1.82 -24.03 -4.76
CA HIS A 426 2.64 -25.12 -4.27
C HIS A 426 1.97 -26.41 -4.71
N GLY A 427 2.30 -26.80 -5.94
CA GLY A 427 2.13 -28.15 -6.46
C GLY A 427 2.82 -29.14 -5.54
N HIS A 428 2.13 -29.53 -4.49
CA HIS A 428 2.39 -30.77 -3.79
C HIS A 428 1.74 -31.87 -4.63
N GLY A 429 2.57 -32.40 -5.53
CA GLY A 429 2.39 -33.75 -6.03
C GLY A 429 2.46 -34.70 -4.86
N ASP A 430 1.31 -34.95 -4.24
CA ASP A 430 1.10 -36.12 -3.42
C ASP A 430 0.60 -37.22 -4.36
N ASP A 431 1.60 -37.96 -4.84
CA ASP A 431 1.68 -39.41 -4.77
C ASP A 431 0.38 -40.24 -4.89
N GLU A 432 0.49 -41.16 -5.86
CA GLU A 432 0.00 -42.55 -5.76
C GLU A 432 -1.51 -42.78 -5.92
N ASP A 433 -1.97 -42.74 -7.18
CA ASP A 433 -2.93 -43.75 -7.64
C ASP A 433 -2.29 -44.64 -8.71
N ASN A 434 -1.73 -45.70 -8.15
CA ASN A 434 -1.29 -46.93 -8.76
C ASN A 434 -2.50 -47.63 -9.43
N ALA A 435 -2.68 -47.45 -10.74
CA ALA A 435 -3.61 -48.27 -11.54
C ALA A 435 -2.87 -48.79 -12.77
N SER A 436 -2.39 -50.02 -12.59
CA SER A 436 -1.80 -50.91 -13.56
C SER A 436 -2.82 -51.45 -14.56
N GLU A 437 -2.26 -51.96 -15.67
CA GLU A 437 -2.84 -52.91 -16.66
C GLU A 437 -3.63 -52.23 -17.78
N ASP A 438 -3.01 -52.07 -18.95
CA ASP A 438 -2.89 -53.08 -20.02
C ASP A 438 -4.27 -53.45 -20.59
N ASP A 439 -4.55 -53.00 -21.82
CA ASP A 439 -4.84 -53.90 -22.95
C ASP A 439 -5.34 -53.14 -24.20
N ASP A 440 -4.78 -53.58 -25.32
CA ASP A 440 -5.38 -53.73 -26.65
C ASP A 440 -5.62 -52.53 -27.60
N ASP A 441 -4.67 -52.41 -28.53
CA ASP A 441 -4.87 -52.61 -29.98
C ASP A 441 -6.30 -52.38 -30.55
N ASN A 442 -6.48 -51.37 -31.41
CA ASN A 442 -6.92 -51.68 -32.78
C ASN A 442 -6.80 -50.55 -33.82
N VAL A 443 -6.57 -51.04 -35.03
CA VAL A 443 -6.47 -50.48 -36.36
C VAL A 443 -7.73 -49.71 -36.80
N GLY A 444 -7.56 -48.66 -37.62
CA GLY A 444 -8.67 -48.17 -38.46
C GLY A 444 -8.36 -46.91 -39.29
N GLU A 445 -8.12 -47.10 -40.58
CA GLU A 445 -8.04 -46.06 -41.60
C GLU A 445 -9.32 -45.21 -41.72
N SER A 446 -9.16 -44.05 -42.38
CA SER A 446 -10.09 -43.42 -43.33
C SER A 446 -10.78 -42.13 -42.87
N GLY A 447 -10.73 -41.13 -43.75
CA GLY A 447 -11.78 -40.11 -43.81
C GLY A 447 -11.31 -38.67 -43.73
N CYS A 448 -11.15 -38.06 -44.90
CA CYS A 448 -11.13 -36.62 -45.11
C CYS A 448 -12.33 -35.88 -44.48
N ASN A 449 -12.10 -34.69 -43.91
CA ASN A 449 -12.99 -33.55 -44.14
C ASN A 449 -12.32 -32.21 -43.80
N GLN A 450 -12.62 -31.24 -44.66
CA GLN A 450 -12.38 -29.82 -44.51
C GLN A 450 -13.26 -29.25 -43.39
N GLY A 451 -12.78 -28.21 -42.71
CA GLY A 451 -13.61 -27.41 -41.82
C GLY A 451 -12.79 -26.58 -40.85
N ASP A 452 -12.59 -25.32 -41.24
CA ASP A 452 -12.73 -24.12 -40.41
C ASP A 452 -12.08 -24.07 -39.02
N GLY A 453 -11.16 -23.10 -38.95
CA GLY A 453 -10.58 -22.42 -37.79
C GLY A 453 -11.11 -22.73 -36.40
N ASP A 454 -10.17 -23.09 -35.53
CA ASP A 454 -10.17 -22.66 -34.14
C ASP A 454 -8.73 -22.31 -33.76
N ILE A 455 -8.55 -21.04 -33.37
CA ILE A 455 -7.34 -20.52 -32.74
C ILE A 455 -7.32 -21.09 -31.32
N VAL A 456 -6.34 -21.96 -31.07
CA VAL A 456 -5.97 -22.43 -29.73
C VAL A 456 -5.29 -21.25 -29.03
N GLY A 457 -6.05 -20.56 -28.18
CA GLY A 457 -5.52 -19.61 -27.20
C GLY A 457 -5.37 -20.33 -25.88
N ASP A 458 -4.14 -20.76 -25.61
CA ASP A 458 -3.66 -21.22 -24.31
C ASP A 458 -3.76 -20.04 -23.33
N TYR A 459 -4.54 -20.18 -22.28
CA TYR A 459 -4.75 -19.12 -21.29
C TYR A 459 -3.63 -19.19 -20.26
N GLY A 460 -2.69 -18.24 -20.36
CA GLY A 460 -1.76 -17.93 -19.28
C GLY A 460 -2.53 -17.44 -18.05
N ASP A 461 -2.43 -18.19 -16.96
CA ASP A 461 -3.03 -17.93 -15.66
C ASP A 461 -2.29 -16.79 -14.95
N TYR A 462 -2.75 -15.55 -15.19
CA TYR A 462 -2.44 -14.41 -14.34
C TYR A 462 -3.65 -14.12 -13.46
N SER A 463 -3.68 -14.79 -12.30
CA SER A 463 -4.74 -14.66 -11.32
C SER A 463 -4.78 -13.27 -10.67
N ASP A 464 -5.77 -12.51 -11.10
CA ASP A 464 -6.84 -11.94 -10.27
C ASP A 464 -6.44 -11.45 -8.86
N TYR A 465 -6.20 -10.14 -8.73
CA TYR A 465 -6.43 -9.44 -7.47
C TYR A 465 -7.94 -9.40 -7.22
N GLY A 466 -8.48 -10.49 -6.68
CA GLY A 466 -9.89 -10.68 -6.42
C GLY A 466 -10.52 -9.47 -5.72
N VAL A 467 -11.29 -8.69 -6.47
CA VAL A 467 -12.27 -7.76 -5.90
C VAL A 467 -13.38 -8.64 -5.35
N GLY A 468 -13.25 -9.04 -4.08
CA GLY A 468 -14.25 -9.86 -3.41
C GLY A 468 -15.63 -9.20 -3.52
N ASP A 469 -16.53 -9.86 -4.26
CA ASP A 469 -17.94 -9.52 -4.28
C ASP A 469 -18.50 -9.55 -2.85
N GLY A 470 -19.38 -8.58 -2.58
CA GLY A 470 -19.87 -8.28 -1.23
C GLY A 470 -20.49 -9.48 -0.54
N TYR A 471 -19.79 -9.99 0.48
CA TYR A 471 -20.38 -10.82 1.51
C TYR A 471 -20.98 -9.92 2.59
N ASP A 472 -22.30 -10.01 2.78
CA ASP A 472 -22.95 -9.53 4.00
C ASP A 472 -22.46 -10.41 5.16
N ILE A 473 -21.60 -9.86 6.02
CA ILE A 473 -21.12 -10.52 7.22
C ILE A 473 -21.84 -9.90 8.41
N GLU A 474 -22.69 -10.69 9.07
CA GLU A 474 -23.18 -10.40 10.41
C GLU A 474 -21.99 -10.46 11.37
N VAL A 475 -21.59 -9.30 11.91
CA VAL A 475 -20.56 -9.20 12.94
C VAL A 475 -21.26 -9.28 14.28
N ASP A 476 -21.18 -10.42 14.95
CA ASP A 476 -21.63 -10.56 16.34
C ASP A 476 -20.67 -9.78 17.26
N PHE A 477 -21.17 -8.69 17.83
CA PHE A 477 -20.51 -7.97 18.91
C PHE A 477 -20.94 -8.58 20.24
N ASP A 478 -20.10 -9.45 20.82
CA ASP A 478 -20.19 -9.77 22.24
C ASP A 478 -19.56 -8.62 23.03
N GLY A 479 -20.40 -7.89 23.77
CA GLY A 479 -20.01 -6.82 24.69
C GLY A 479 -19.69 -7.30 26.10
#